data_AF-A0AAN9VE70-F1
#
_entry.id   AF-A0AAN9VE70-F1
#
_cell.length_a   1.000
_cell.length_b   1.000
_cell.length_c   1.000
_cell.angle_alpha   90.00
_cell.angle_beta   90.00
_cell.angle_gamma   90.00
#
_symmetry.space_group_name_H-M   'P 1'
#
loop_
_entity.id
_entity.type
_entity.pdbx_description
1 polymer ?
#
loop_
_entity_poly.entity_id
_entity_poly.type
_entity_poly.pdbx_seq_one_letter_code
_entity_poly.pdbx_strand_id
1 'polypeptide(L)'
;MTTTTTVAAAEGGAPRRLLLVASALLLGAVLADARDPWQRPGCHMIGHTRTVSIPDCVQFDVETNACRGYCESWAVPSAPNTLRVNPHQAITSVGQCCNMMETEDVEVRVMCLGGPRDLVFKSAKSCSCYHCKKE
;
A
#
# COMPACT_ATOMS: atom_id res chain seq x y z
N MET A 1 41.99 44.55 -49.99
CA MET A 1 41.65 43.14 -49.72
C MET A 1 40.73 43.13 -48.51
N THR A 2 39.44 43.00 -48.76
CA THR A 2 38.37 42.90 -47.76
C THR A 2 37.78 41.50 -47.90
N THR A 3 37.79 40.72 -46.83
CA THR A 3 37.11 39.42 -46.80
C THR A 3 36.19 39.37 -45.60
N THR A 4 34.90 39.52 -45.87
CA THR A 4 33.78 39.26 -44.97
C THR A 4 33.55 37.76 -44.94
N THR A 5 33.47 37.13 -43.77
CA THR A 5 33.07 35.73 -43.64
C THR A 5 31.74 35.67 -42.88
N THR A 6 30.69 35.21 -43.56
CA THR A 6 29.36 34.95 -43.03
C THR A 6 29.32 33.60 -42.30
N VAL A 7 28.59 33.56 -41.18
CA VAL A 7 28.29 32.35 -40.42
C VAL A 7 27.08 31.66 -41.04
N ALA A 8 27.21 30.38 -41.39
CA ALA A 8 26.10 29.52 -41.79
C ALA A 8 25.78 28.52 -40.66
N ALA A 9 24.50 28.50 -40.28
CA ALA A 9 23.94 27.55 -39.32
C ALA A 9 23.86 26.14 -39.94
N ALA A 10 24.26 25.12 -39.16
CA ALA A 10 24.14 23.71 -39.54
C ALA A 10 22.99 23.05 -38.76
N GLU A 11 21.93 22.65 -39.47
CA GLU A 11 20.84 21.83 -38.95
C GLU A 11 21.28 20.35 -38.88
N GLY A 12 21.39 19.80 -37.67
CA GLY A 12 21.78 18.41 -37.42
C GLY A 12 20.56 17.52 -37.12
N GLY A 13 20.06 16.79 -38.12
CA GLY A 13 18.99 15.81 -37.95
C GLY A 13 19.47 14.53 -37.23
N ALA A 14 18.93 14.26 -36.04
CA ALA A 14 19.18 13.00 -35.33
C ALA A 14 18.67 11.80 -36.14
N PRO A 15 19.39 10.66 -36.19
CA PRO A 15 18.97 9.51 -36.97
C PRO A 15 17.65 8.97 -36.43
N ARG A 16 16.61 8.94 -37.27
CA ARG A 16 15.23 8.51 -36.98
C ARG A 16 15.13 7.21 -36.17
N ARG A 17 16.10 6.29 -36.28
CA ARG A 17 16.21 5.08 -35.46
C ARG A 17 16.50 5.36 -33.98
N LEU A 18 17.34 6.34 -33.68
CA LEU A 18 17.69 6.73 -32.31
C LEU A 18 16.50 7.39 -31.61
N LEU A 19 15.74 8.21 -32.33
CA LEU A 19 14.47 8.78 -31.86
C LEU A 19 13.43 7.70 -31.54
N LEU A 20 13.31 6.68 -32.39
CA LEU A 20 12.40 5.54 -32.17
C LEU A 20 12.80 4.70 -30.96
N VAL A 21 14.10 4.45 -30.76
CA VAL A 21 14.59 3.70 -29.60
C VAL A 21 14.40 4.51 -28.32
N ALA A 22 14.69 5.81 -28.33
CA ALA A 22 14.47 6.68 -27.18
C ALA A 22 12.99 6.78 -26.80
N SER A 23 12.10 6.90 -27.79
CA SER A 23 10.64 6.92 -27.55
C SER A 23 10.11 5.57 -27.05
N ALA A 24 10.63 4.44 -27.55
CA ALA A 24 10.28 3.12 -27.03
C ALA A 24 10.77 2.89 -25.58
N LEU A 25 11.98 3.36 -25.24
CA LEU A 25 12.52 3.31 -23.88
C LEU A 25 11.71 4.19 -22.91
N LEU A 26 11.33 5.40 -23.34
CA LEU A 26 10.46 6.28 -22.57
C LEU A 26 9.10 5.64 -22.33
N LEU A 27 8.45 5.09 -23.36
CA LEU A 27 7.16 4.41 -23.25
C LEU A 27 7.24 3.19 -22.30
N GLY A 28 8.32 2.41 -22.38
CA GLY A 28 8.56 1.27 -21.48
C GLY A 28 8.71 1.69 -20.03
N ALA A 29 9.36 2.82 -19.75
CA ALA A 29 9.50 3.36 -18.40
C ALA A 29 8.15 3.86 -17.82
N VAL A 30 7.27 4.44 -18.64
CA VAL A 30 5.94 4.90 -18.17
C VAL A 30 5.01 3.73 -17.84
N LEU A 31 5.16 2.60 -18.53
CA LEU A 31 4.33 1.41 -18.34
C LEU A 31 4.81 0.49 -17.20
N ALA A 32 5.97 0.77 -16.59
CA ALA A 32 6.65 -0.17 -15.70
C ALA A 32 6.19 -0.13 -14.22
N ASP A 33 5.31 0.78 -13.81
CA ASP A 33 4.82 0.80 -12.43
C ASP A 33 3.55 -0.06 -12.27
N ALA A 34 3.75 -1.38 -12.35
CA ALA A 34 2.69 -2.39 -12.20
C ALA A 34 2.41 -2.74 -10.71
N ARG A 35 2.76 -1.86 -9.77
CA ARG A 35 2.54 -2.10 -8.35
C ARG A 35 1.15 -1.65 -7.94
N ASP A 36 0.52 -2.42 -7.07
CA ASP A 36 -0.73 -1.98 -6.47
C ASP A 36 -0.53 -0.66 -5.70
N PRO A 37 -1.50 0.27 -5.71
CA PRO A 37 -1.39 1.56 -5.02
C PRO A 37 -1.10 1.47 -3.51
N TRP A 38 -1.39 0.32 -2.88
CA TRP A 38 -1.12 0.09 -1.46
C TRP A 38 0.36 -0.19 -1.15
N GLN A 39 1.18 -0.49 -2.15
CA GLN A 39 2.59 -0.86 -1.97
C GLN A 39 3.52 0.34 -1.63
N ARG A 40 2.99 1.56 -1.68
CA ARG A 40 3.71 2.77 -1.28
C ARG A 40 3.57 3.02 0.24
N PRO A 41 4.51 3.76 0.87
CA PRO A 41 4.39 4.14 2.27
C PRO A 41 3.02 4.73 2.63
N GLY A 42 2.52 4.42 3.83
CA GLY A 42 1.19 4.79 4.28
C GLY A 42 0.27 3.60 4.47
N CYS A 43 -0.97 3.87 4.88
CA CYS A 43 -2.01 2.88 5.15
C CYS A 43 -3.20 3.14 4.22
N HIS A 44 -3.59 2.12 3.45
CA HIS A 44 -4.52 2.28 2.34
C HIS A 44 -5.70 1.33 2.50
N MET A 45 -6.90 1.81 2.17
CA MET A 45 -8.09 0.98 2.08
C MET A 45 -8.10 0.23 0.75
N ILE A 46 -8.35 -1.06 0.79
CA ILE A 46 -8.41 -1.94 -0.38
C ILE A 46 -9.64 -2.84 -0.29
N GLY A 47 -10.20 -3.23 -1.44
CA GLY A 47 -11.19 -4.30 -1.49
C GLY A 47 -10.54 -5.64 -1.14
N HIS A 48 -11.26 -6.47 -0.39
CA HIS A 48 -10.81 -7.79 0.02
C HIS A 48 -11.98 -8.79 -0.01
N THR A 49 -11.83 -9.83 -0.81
CA THR A 49 -12.76 -10.95 -0.85
C THR A 49 -12.19 -12.11 -0.05
N ARG A 50 -12.97 -12.63 0.90
CA ARG A 50 -12.59 -13.78 1.71
C ARG A 50 -13.66 -14.85 1.66
N THR A 51 -13.24 -16.07 1.35
CA THR A 51 -14.09 -17.27 1.50
C THR A 51 -14.23 -17.64 2.97
N VAL A 52 -15.46 -17.65 3.45
CA VAL A 52 -15.83 -17.97 4.84
C VAL A 52 -16.38 -19.39 4.90
N SER A 53 -15.86 -20.17 5.85
CA SER A 53 -16.35 -21.50 6.16
C SER A 53 -16.75 -21.56 7.63
N ILE A 54 -18.00 -21.91 7.88
CA ILE A 54 -18.59 -22.07 9.21
C ILE A 54 -19.15 -23.49 9.29
N PRO A 55 -18.89 -24.24 10.38
CA PRO A 55 -19.46 -25.57 10.56
C PRO A 55 -20.98 -25.57 10.36
N ASP A 56 -21.47 -26.60 9.68
CA ASP A 56 -22.88 -26.81 9.35
C ASP A 56 -23.52 -25.77 8.42
N CYS A 57 -22.73 -24.86 7.84
CA CYS A 57 -23.18 -23.85 6.88
C CYS A 57 -22.54 -24.06 5.50
N VAL A 58 -23.22 -23.64 4.44
CA VAL A 58 -22.62 -23.59 3.10
C VAL A 58 -21.47 -22.58 3.11
N GLN A 59 -20.38 -22.89 2.39
CA GLN A 59 -19.28 -21.95 2.20
C GLN A 59 -19.74 -20.78 1.31
N PHE A 60 -19.27 -19.57 1.62
CA PHE A 60 -19.65 -18.35 0.90
C PHE A 60 -18.49 -17.35 0.89
N ASP A 61 -18.49 -16.45 -0.08
CA ASP A 61 -17.54 -15.34 -0.14
C ASP A 61 -18.14 -14.08 0.49
N VAL A 62 -17.30 -13.32 1.17
CA VAL A 62 -17.64 -12.00 1.71
C VAL A 62 -16.67 -10.99 1.12
N GLU A 63 -17.23 -9.94 0.51
CA GLU A 63 -16.49 -8.81 0.00
C GLU A 63 -16.56 -7.66 1.00
N THR A 64 -15.42 -7.25 1.54
CA THR A 64 -15.31 -6.11 2.45
C THR A 64 -14.16 -5.21 2.05
N ASN A 65 -14.11 -4.00 2.62
CA ASN A 65 -12.91 -3.19 2.61
C ASN A 65 -11.99 -3.62 3.77
N ALA A 66 -10.69 -3.64 3.52
CA ALA A 66 -9.65 -3.90 4.50
C ALA A 66 -8.55 -2.84 4.43
N CYS A 67 -7.72 -2.76 5.46
CA CYS A 67 -6.57 -1.84 5.49
C CYS A 67 -5.26 -2.60 5.22
N ARG A 68 -4.46 -2.08 4.29
CA ARG A 68 -3.14 -2.63 3.96
C ARG A 68 -2.14 -1.50 3.71
N GLY A 69 -0.93 -1.65 4.22
CA GLY A 69 0.12 -0.67 3.98
C GLY A 69 1.34 -0.81 4.88
N TYR A 70 2.25 0.16 4.74
CA TYR A 70 3.52 0.23 5.45
C TYR A 70 3.53 1.48 6.34
N CYS A 71 3.48 1.26 7.65
CA CYS A 71 3.53 2.31 8.65
C CYS A 71 4.92 2.47 9.23
N GLU A 72 5.22 3.66 9.73
CA GLU A 72 6.53 3.98 10.28
C GLU A 72 6.82 3.17 11.54
N SER A 73 8.04 2.65 11.63
CA SER A 73 8.56 1.99 12.80
C SER A 73 10.06 2.20 12.91
N TRP A 74 10.56 2.40 14.12
CA TRP A 74 11.97 2.60 14.38
C TRP A 74 12.36 2.09 15.77
N ALA A 75 13.67 1.88 15.97
CA ALA A 75 14.24 1.46 17.24
C ALA A 75 15.57 2.17 17.48
N VAL A 76 15.81 2.56 18.73
CA VAL A 76 17.02 3.24 19.18
C VAL A 76 17.46 2.69 20.54
N PRO A 77 18.75 2.82 20.92
CA PRO A 77 19.17 2.60 22.29
C PRO A 77 18.33 3.42 23.27
N SER A 78 17.92 2.79 24.38
CA SER A 78 17.11 3.46 25.39
C SER A 78 17.84 4.64 26.03
N ALA A 79 17.10 5.72 26.31
CA ALA A 79 17.64 6.87 27.01
C ALA A 79 18.11 6.49 28.44
N PRO A 80 19.12 7.19 29.01
CA PRO A 80 19.60 6.90 30.36
C PRO A 80 18.49 6.90 31.42
N ASN A 81 17.51 7.81 31.32
CA ASN A 81 16.38 7.83 32.25
C ASN A 81 15.52 6.56 32.19
N THR A 82 15.29 6.00 31.00
CA THR A 82 14.59 4.73 30.83
C THR A 82 15.39 3.60 31.48
N LEU A 83 16.71 3.55 31.28
CA LEU A 83 17.58 2.53 31.87
C LEU A 83 17.68 2.63 33.40
N ARG A 84 17.56 3.83 33.98
CA ARG A 84 17.51 4.00 35.45
C ARG A 84 16.24 3.39 36.04
N VAL A 85 15.12 3.44 35.32
CA VAL A 85 13.84 2.87 35.76
C VAL A 85 13.78 1.38 35.45
N ASN A 86 14.26 0.97 34.28
CA ASN A 86 14.30 -0.41 33.83
C ASN A 86 15.65 -0.71 33.12
N PRO A 87 16.65 -1.20 33.85
CA PRO A 87 17.98 -1.52 33.29
C PRO A 87 17.95 -2.60 32.20
N HIS A 88 16.89 -3.40 32.13
CA HIS A 88 16.74 -4.47 31.15
C HIS A 88 16.15 -4.00 29.81
N GLN A 89 15.56 -2.81 29.76
CA GLN A 89 15.04 -2.23 28.52
C GLN A 89 16.16 -1.50 27.76
N ALA A 90 17.10 -2.25 27.16
CA ALA A 90 18.24 -1.67 26.45
C ALA A 90 17.86 -0.92 25.15
N ILE A 91 16.73 -1.27 24.55
CA ILE A 91 16.23 -0.71 23.29
C ILE A 91 14.83 -0.15 23.51
N THR A 92 14.58 1.05 22.96
CA THR A 92 13.24 1.62 22.83
C THR A 92 12.83 1.55 21.37
N SER A 93 11.71 0.89 21.11
CA SER A 93 11.11 0.76 19.79
C SER A 93 9.75 1.45 19.74
N VAL A 94 9.48 2.13 18.64
CA VAL A 94 8.17 2.69 18.32
C VAL A 94 7.69 2.03 17.03
N GLY A 95 6.46 1.50 17.07
CA GLY A 95 5.84 0.88 15.92
C GLY A 95 4.40 1.32 15.78
N GLN A 96 3.99 1.57 14.54
CA GLN A 96 2.61 1.79 14.15
C GLN A 96 2.14 0.65 13.25
N CYS A 97 0.86 0.33 13.33
CA CYS A 97 0.20 -0.65 12.49
C CYS A 97 -0.84 0.04 11.60
N CYS A 98 -1.04 -0.49 10.40
CA CYS A 98 -2.10 -0.06 9.50
C CYS A 98 -3.43 -0.62 10.01
N ASN A 99 -4.33 0.26 10.45
CA ASN A 99 -5.54 -0.13 11.20
C ASN A 99 -6.81 0.40 10.51
N MET A 100 -7.93 -0.30 10.75
CA MET A 100 -9.27 0.21 10.48
C MET A 100 -9.62 1.23 11.55
N MET A 101 -9.79 2.49 11.14
CA MET A 101 -10.12 3.57 12.08
C MET A 101 -11.62 3.68 12.28
N GLU A 102 -12.38 3.49 11.20
CA GLU A 102 -13.83 3.42 11.19
C GLU A 102 -14.27 2.19 10.42
N THR A 103 -15.40 1.60 10.82
CA THR A 103 -15.94 0.39 10.20
C THR A 103 -17.44 0.51 9.94
N GLU A 104 -17.93 -0.24 8.97
CA GLU A 104 -19.34 -0.58 8.78
C GLU A 104 -19.58 -2.08 8.89
N ASP A 105 -20.87 -2.41 9.01
CA ASP A 105 -21.36 -3.75 9.16
C ASP A 105 -21.89 -4.22 7.80
N VAL A 106 -21.37 -5.36 7.36
CA VAL A 106 -21.81 -6.09 6.17
C VAL A 106 -22.58 -7.30 6.64
N GLU A 107 -23.90 -7.26 6.47
CA GLU A 107 -24.81 -8.33 6.85
C GLU A 107 -24.89 -9.38 5.75
N VAL A 108 -24.74 -10.65 6.13
CA VAL A 108 -24.80 -11.79 5.21
C VAL A 108 -25.73 -12.85 5.79
N ARG A 109 -26.75 -13.23 5.02
CA ARG A 109 -27.62 -14.37 5.34
C ARG A 109 -27.09 -15.64 4.68
N VAL A 110 -26.72 -16.62 5.49
CA VAL A 110 -26.18 -17.91 5.03
C VAL A 110 -27.12 -19.07 5.37
N MET A 111 -27.18 -20.07 4.50
CA MET A 111 -27.94 -21.29 4.76
C MET A 111 -27.11 -22.32 5.51
N CYS A 112 -27.66 -22.83 6.61
CA CYS A 112 -27.05 -23.86 7.43
C CYS A 112 -28.02 -25.02 7.67
N LEU A 113 -27.51 -26.16 8.16
CA LEU A 113 -28.33 -27.35 8.45
C LEU A 113 -29.49 -27.06 9.42
N GLY A 114 -29.31 -26.11 10.35
CA GLY A 114 -30.34 -25.65 11.29
C GLY A 114 -31.25 -24.52 10.77
N GLY A 115 -31.16 -24.15 9.49
CA GLY A 115 -31.89 -23.02 8.89
C GLY A 115 -30.99 -21.83 8.51
N PRO A 116 -31.57 -20.75 7.97
CA PRO A 116 -30.85 -19.53 7.65
C PRO A 116 -30.30 -18.84 8.90
N ARG A 117 -29.08 -18.30 8.81
CA ARG A 117 -28.42 -17.51 9.85
C ARG A 117 -27.96 -16.18 9.29
N ASP A 118 -28.15 -15.12 10.07
CA ASP A 118 -27.64 -13.79 9.76
C ASP A 118 -26.30 -13.58 10.48
N LEU A 119 -25.29 -13.18 9.73
CA LEU A 119 -23.94 -12.94 10.18
C LEU A 119 -23.54 -11.51 9.84
N VAL A 120 -22.67 -10.93 10.66
CA VAL A 120 -22.18 -9.57 10.47
C VAL A 120 -20.66 -9.59 10.36
N PHE A 121 -20.15 -8.98 9.30
CA PHE A 121 -18.71 -8.79 9.07
C PHE A 121 -18.39 -7.30 9.13
N LYS A 122 -17.23 -6.95 9.70
CA LYS A 122 -16.76 -5.56 9.69
C LYS A 122 -16.03 -5.27 8.37
N SER A 123 -16.35 -4.12 7.77
CA SER A 123 -15.70 -3.56 6.59
C SER A 123 -15.11 -2.19 6.94
N ALA A 124 -13.91 -1.88 6.46
CA ALA A 124 -13.27 -0.60 6.72
C ALA A 124 -14.00 0.56 6.00
N LYS A 125 -14.18 1.69 6.70
CA LYS A 125 -14.53 2.99 6.09
C LYS A 125 -13.32 3.90 5.93
N SER A 126 -12.34 3.76 6.82
CA SER A 126 -11.11 4.53 6.78
C SER A 126 -9.94 3.75 7.38
N CYS A 127 -8.74 4.05 6.88
CA CYS A 127 -7.50 3.39 7.24
C CYS A 127 -6.44 4.41 7.66
N SER A 128 -5.69 4.14 8.74
CA SER A 128 -4.59 4.99 9.18
C SER A 128 -3.50 4.22 9.92
N CYS A 129 -2.31 4.79 9.96
CA CYS A 129 -1.23 4.32 10.81
C CYS A 129 -1.48 4.76 12.25
N TYR A 130 -1.66 3.78 13.14
CA TYR A 130 -1.95 4.03 14.55
C TYR A 130 -1.24 3.01 15.45
N HIS A 131 -1.40 3.13 16.76
CA HIS A 131 -0.86 2.16 17.70
C HIS A 131 -1.38 0.76 17.38
N CYS A 132 -0.45 -0.20 17.30
CA CYS A 132 -0.77 -1.60 17.13
C CYS A 132 -1.65 -2.07 18.30
N LYS A 133 -2.90 -2.42 18.00
CA LYS A 133 -3.80 -3.07 18.96
C LYS A 133 -3.52 -4.56 18.96
N LYS A 134 -3.39 -5.14 20.15
CA LYS A 134 -3.44 -6.59 20.35
C LYS A 134 -4.85 -6.90 20.81
N GLU A 135 -5.62 -7.55 19.95
CA GLU A 135 -6.94 -8.10 20.30
C GLU A 135 -6.80 -9.57 20.70
#